data_AF-A0AAU5G470-F1
#
_entry.id   AF-A0AAU5G470-F1
#
_cell.length_a   1.000
_cell.length_b   1.000
_cell.length_c   1.000
_cell.angle_alpha   90.00
_cell.angle_beta   90.00
_cell.angle_gamma   90.00
#
_symmetry.space_group_name_H-M   'P 1'
#
loop_
_entity.id
_entity.type
_entity.pdbx_description
1 polymer ?
#
loop_
_entity_poly.entity_id
_entity_poly.type
_entity_poly.pdbx_seq_one_letter_code
_entity_poly.pdbx_strand_id
1 'polypeptide(L)'
;MTDGGRRPDRVGVDRSEGFGERLLGVLLDRAHEMPPELIAPLVAEEVARVGGRDVSILLQDYEQVLLVPLPGRRLKVGGPEPVEDSPAGEAFLSRRTVEVPKDGSVRMYLPLLDGSDQIGVMAVTLDRVDDDDRRLLRRLGGLVADMIVTKDAYTDQFFQARRSAPMSVAAEIQWSLLPPLSMTIPQVEVAGILEPAYDVAGDSFDYALNGDVLHMAMIDAMGHGLDAATMATVAIGAYRHTRRAHTDLSQVYAFMDRAINEQFGPDHFVTAQMMILDITTGRLQWVNAGHPAPFLIRDRAVVDRLESPTTLPVGFGGEEPSVSERTLRPGDRLLCFTDGLIEEHHTGGEQFGEEQLIEWTNRILRERTEVRAVVRALSHALKHERGGTTTDDATIFLMEWRGGDADHLAALD
;
A
#
# COMPACT_ATOMS: atom_id res chain seq x y z
N MET A 1 -4.06 -11.69 -72.31
CA MET A 1 -5.31 -11.56 -71.54
C MET A 1 -5.39 -12.81 -70.68
N THR A 2 -4.82 -12.75 -69.46
CA THR A 2 -5.51 -12.42 -68.19
C THR A 2 -6.49 -13.53 -67.81
N ASP A 3 -6.47 -14.14 -66.63
CA ASP A 3 -5.79 -13.85 -65.38
C ASP A 3 -5.89 -15.13 -64.53
N GLY A 4 -4.75 -15.65 -64.08
CA GLY A 4 -4.68 -16.80 -63.20
C GLY A 4 -4.89 -16.33 -61.77
N GLY A 5 -6.15 -16.22 -61.35
CA GLY A 5 -6.55 -15.82 -60.00
C GLY A 5 -6.06 -16.80 -58.93
N ARG A 6 -4.84 -16.58 -58.45
CA ARG A 6 -4.30 -17.14 -57.22
C ARG A 6 -5.10 -16.53 -56.07
N ARG A 7 -5.98 -17.32 -55.45
CA ARG A 7 -6.58 -16.95 -54.16
C ARG A 7 -5.44 -16.77 -53.15
N PRO A 8 -5.46 -15.72 -52.32
CA PRO A 8 -4.48 -15.60 -51.25
C PRO A 8 -4.73 -16.75 -50.26
N ASP A 9 -3.68 -17.49 -49.95
CA ASP A 9 -3.67 -18.45 -48.85
C ASP A 9 -4.17 -17.72 -47.61
N ARG A 10 -5.30 -18.17 -47.05
CA ARG A 10 -5.69 -17.79 -45.70
C ARG A 10 -4.59 -18.30 -44.79
N VAL A 11 -3.73 -17.40 -44.33
CA VAL A 11 -2.77 -17.65 -43.25
C VAL A 11 -3.57 -18.31 -42.12
N GLY A 12 -3.34 -19.61 -41.92
CA GLY A 12 -3.94 -20.34 -40.82
C GLY A 12 -3.42 -19.71 -39.54
N VAL A 13 -4.30 -19.02 -38.81
CA VAL A 13 -3.97 -18.55 -37.46
C VAL A 13 -3.68 -19.80 -36.64
N ASP A 14 -2.44 -19.95 -36.19
CA ASP A 14 -2.09 -20.98 -35.23
C ASP A 14 -2.85 -20.69 -33.93
N ARG A 15 -3.77 -21.60 -33.58
CA ARG A 15 -4.56 -21.55 -32.34
C ARG A 15 -4.09 -22.62 -31.35
N SER A 16 -2.94 -23.23 -31.60
CA SER A 16 -2.37 -24.17 -30.64
C SER A 16 -1.83 -23.40 -29.45
N GLU A 17 -2.19 -23.86 -28.26
CA GLU A 17 -1.83 -23.21 -27.03
C GLU A 17 -0.30 -23.23 -26.85
N GLY A 18 0.29 -22.10 -26.50
CA GLY A 18 1.71 -22.05 -26.13
C GLY A 18 1.98 -22.82 -24.84
N PHE A 19 3.23 -23.18 -24.56
CA PHE A 19 3.57 -23.79 -23.26
C PHE A 19 3.30 -22.84 -22.08
N GLY A 20 3.69 -21.57 -22.22
CA GLY A 20 3.41 -20.56 -21.21
C GLY A 20 1.92 -20.25 -21.06
N GLU A 21 1.16 -20.32 -22.16
CA GLU A 21 -0.30 -20.17 -22.14
C GLU A 21 -0.95 -21.32 -21.38
N ARG A 22 -0.54 -22.58 -21.62
CA ARG A 22 -0.96 -23.74 -20.79
C ARG A 22 -0.63 -23.56 -19.33
N LEU A 23 0.58 -23.12 -19.01
CA LEU A 23 1.04 -22.97 -17.63
C LEU A 23 0.15 -21.96 -16.87
N LEU A 24 -0.01 -20.77 -17.45
CA LEU A 24 -0.80 -19.69 -16.86
C LEU A 24 -2.30 -20.02 -16.90
N GLY A 25 -2.77 -20.65 -17.96
CA GLY A 25 -4.15 -21.11 -18.14
C GLY A 25 -4.55 -22.11 -17.07
N VAL A 26 -3.73 -23.12 -16.77
CA VAL A 26 -4.00 -24.08 -15.70
C VAL A 26 -4.12 -23.39 -14.33
N LEU A 27 -3.28 -22.40 -14.05
CA LEU A 27 -3.36 -21.64 -12.81
C LEU A 27 -4.66 -20.83 -12.75
N LEU A 28 -5.00 -20.11 -13.82
CA LEU A 28 -6.24 -19.32 -13.92
C LEU A 28 -7.50 -20.18 -13.84
N ASP A 29 -7.56 -21.26 -14.61
CA ASP A 29 -8.71 -22.17 -14.66
C ASP A 29 -8.98 -22.80 -13.30
N ARG A 30 -7.91 -23.20 -12.58
CA ARG A 30 -8.05 -23.84 -11.27
C ARG A 30 -8.22 -22.82 -10.15
N ALA A 31 -7.70 -21.60 -10.26
CA ALA A 31 -7.72 -20.60 -9.19
C ALA A 31 -9.13 -20.33 -8.66
N HIS A 32 -10.14 -20.33 -9.54
CA HIS A 32 -11.52 -20.00 -9.19
C HIS A 32 -12.10 -20.93 -8.11
N GLU A 33 -11.95 -22.25 -8.28
CA GLU A 33 -12.52 -23.26 -7.36
C GLU A 33 -11.50 -23.77 -6.32
N MET A 34 -10.27 -23.27 -6.37
CA MET A 34 -9.19 -23.77 -5.52
C MET A 34 -9.28 -23.24 -4.08
N PRO A 35 -9.18 -24.13 -3.07
CA PRO A 35 -8.91 -23.76 -1.69
C PRO A 35 -7.57 -23.00 -1.53
N PRO A 36 -7.48 -21.93 -0.73
CA PRO A 36 -6.27 -21.11 -0.60
C PRO A 36 -5.00 -21.90 -0.23
N GLU A 37 -5.11 -22.95 0.57
CA GLU A 37 -3.99 -23.81 0.97
C GLU A 37 -3.36 -24.58 -0.19
N LEU A 38 -4.05 -24.68 -1.33
CA LEU A 38 -3.56 -25.34 -2.54
C LEU A 38 -2.81 -24.40 -3.49
N ILE A 39 -2.78 -23.09 -3.25
CA ILE A 39 -2.00 -22.14 -4.06
C ILE A 39 -0.52 -22.54 -4.06
N ALA A 40 0.05 -22.68 -2.86
CA ALA A 40 1.44 -23.08 -2.66
C ALA A 40 1.84 -24.37 -3.42
N PRO A 41 1.16 -25.52 -3.24
CA PRO A 41 1.51 -26.75 -3.95
C PRO A 41 1.23 -26.71 -5.45
N LEU A 42 0.23 -25.94 -5.91
CA LEU A 42 -0.04 -25.75 -7.34
C LEU A 42 1.10 -24.97 -8.00
N VAL A 43 1.49 -23.84 -7.41
CA VAL A 43 2.61 -23.01 -7.91
C VAL A 43 3.88 -23.85 -7.97
N ALA A 44 4.19 -24.60 -6.90
CA ALA A 44 5.35 -25.48 -6.89
C ALA A 44 5.29 -26.57 -7.98
N GLU A 45 4.11 -27.11 -8.29
CA GLU A 45 3.92 -28.10 -9.35
C GLU A 45 4.14 -27.50 -10.74
N GLU A 46 3.52 -26.36 -11.03
CA GLU A 46 3.62 -25.71 -12.33
C GLU A 46 5.04 -25.19 -12.57
N VAL A 47 5.70 -24.64 -11.54
CA VAL A 47 7.13 -24.27 -11.61
C VAL A 47 8.03 -25.49 -11.87
N ALA A 48 7.72 -26.65 -11.29
CA ALA A 48 8.50 -27.87 -11.55
C ALA A 48 8.43 -28.31 -13.02
N ARG A 49 7.33 -28.01 -13.73
CA ARG A 49 7.19 -28.32 -15.16
C ARG A 49 8.06 -27.45 -16.06
N VAL A 50 8.50 -26.29 -15.56
CA VAL A 50 9.48 -25.42 -16.24
C VAL A 50 10.92 -25.71 -15.81
N GLY A 51 11.15 -26.80 -15.06
CA GLY A 51 12.47 -27.15 -14.53
C GLY A 51 12.87 -26.41 -13.25
N GLY A 52 11.94 -25.65 -12.65
CA GLY A 52 12.16 -24.96 -11.39
C GLY A 52 12.06 -25.88 -10.17
N ARG A 53 12.81 -25.56 -9.12
CA ARG A 53 12.81 -26.28 -7.83
C ARG A 53 12.99 -25.33 -6.66
N ASP A 54 12.90 -25.86 -5.44
CA ASP A 54 13.09 -25.11 -4.19
C ASP A 54 12.13 -23.92 -4.05
N VAL A 55 10.91 -24.00 -4.55
CA VAL A 55 9.98 -22.85 -4.62
C VAL A 55 9.67 -22.33 -3.22
N SER A 56 9.80 -21.02 -3.00
CA SER A 56 9.42 -20.35 -1.75
C SER A 56 8.53 -19.16 -2.08
N ILE A 57 7.52 -18.90 -1.25
CA ILE A 57 6.71 -17.68 -1.29
C ILE A 57 6.94 -16.99 0.06
N LEU A 58 7.45 -15.78 0.03
CA LEU A 58 7.72 -14.97 1.22
C LEU A 58 6.77 -13.77 1.18
N LEU A 59 6.01 -13.53 2.25
CA LEU A 59 5.07 -12.41 2.36
C LEU A 59 5.64 -11.35 3.30
N GLN A 60 5.38 -10.07 3.02
CA GLN A 60 5.79 -8.98 3.90
C GLN A 60 5.04 -9.06 5.24
N ASP A 61 5.74 -8.95 6.36
CA ASP A 61 5.11 -8.81 7.68
C ASP A 61 4.46 -7.43 7.89
N TYR A 62 3.71 -7.27 8.98
CA TYR A 62 2.95 -6.04 9.23
C TYR A 62 3.84 -4.84 9.64
N GLU A 63 4.94 -5.07 10.33
CA GLU A 63 5.99 -4.05 10.59
C GLU A 63 6.84 -3.75 9.34
N GLN A 64 6.62 -4.52 8.27
CA GLN A 64 7.32 -4.44 7.01
C GLN A 64 8.83 -4.74 7.11
N VAL A 65 9.38 -5.26 8.19
CA VAL A 65 10.83 -5.50 8.35
C VAL A 65 11.29 -6.84 7.78
N LEU A 66 10.37 -7.80 7.63
CA LEU A 66 10.66 -9.18 7.25
C LEU A 66 9.81 -9.65 6.06
N LEU A 67 10.40 -10.55 5.28
CA LEU A 67 9.73 -11.41 4.30
C LEU A 67 9.60 -12.80 4.93
N VAL A 68 8.38 -13.16 5.33
CA VAL A 68 8.07 -14.36 6.10
C VAL A 68 7.59 -15.49 5.16
N PRO A 69 8.16 -16.70 5.25
CA PRO A 69 7.78 -17.80 4.37
C PRO A 69 6.34 -18.28 4.62
N LEU A 70 5.56 -18.32 3.55
CA LEU A 70 4.26 -18.96 3.53
C LEU A 70 4.44 -20.49 3.71
N PRO A 71 3.83 -21.11 4.72
CA PRO A 71 3.86 -22.55 4.87
C PRO A 71 3.06 -23.21 3.75
N GLY A 72 3.55 -24.33 3.21
CA GLY A 72 2.82 -25.06 2.18
C GLY A 72 3.52 -26.34 1.76
N ARG A 73 2.74 -27.36 1.39
CA ARG A 73 3.29 -28.59 0.82
C ARG A 73 4.04 -28.24 -0.46
N ARG A 74 5.19 -28.90 -0.70
CA ARG A 74 6.08 -28.69 -1.86
C ARG A 74 6.78 -27.34 -1.92
N LEU A 75 6.52 -26.41 -1.00
CA LEU A 75 7.37 -25.23 -0.82
C LEU A 75 8.60 -25.59 -0.01
N LYS A 76 9.72 -24.96 -0.37
CA LYS A 76 10.88 -24.84 0.50
C LYS A 76 10.57 -23.74 1.51
N VAL A 77 10.29 -24.15 2.73
CA VAL A 77 10.08 -23.26 3.86
C VAL A 77 11.43 -23.01 4.53
N GLY A 78 11.93 -21.78 4.41
CA GLY A 78 13.13 -21.29 5.11
C GLY A 78 12.76 -20.60 6.43
N GLY A 79 13.68 -19.78 6.97
CA GLY A 79 13.34 -18.79 7.98
C GLY A 79 12.89 -17.47 7.32
N PRO A 80 12.36 -16.51 8.10
CA PRO A 80 12.13 -15.15 7.61
C PRO A 80 13.41 -14.51 7.09
N GLU A 81 13.30 -13.74 6.01
CA GLU A 81 14.41 -12.99 5.41
C GLU A 81 14.20 -11.48 5.65
N PRO A 82 15.23 -10.71 6.06
CA PRO A 82 15.13 -9.27 6.18
C PRO A 82 14.71 -8.59 4.87
N VAL A 83 13.83 -7.58 4.94
CA VAL A 83 13.50 -6.75 3.77
C VAL A 83 14.70 -5.91 3.34
N GLU A 84 15.56 -5.53 4.28
CA GLU A 84 16.84 -4.86 3.99
C GLU A 84 17.96 -5.90 3.91
N ASP A 85 18.96 -5.66 3.05
CA ASP A 85 20.17 -6.49 2.97
C ASP A 85 19.97 -7.99 2.67
N SER A 86 18.88 -8.36 1.99
CA SER A 86 18.69 -9.71 1.44
C SER A 86 18.35 -9.68 -0.05
N PRO A 87 18.65 -10.74 -0.83
CA PRO A 87 18.26 -10.80 -2.25
C PRO A 87 16.75 -10.77 -2.46
N ALA A 88 15.97 -11.37 -1.54
CA ALA A 88 14.52 -11.27 -1.55
C ALA A 88 14.08 -9.82 -1.29
N GLY A 89 14.67 -9.18 -0.29
CA GLY A 89 14.49 -7.77 0.03
C GLY A 89 14.81 -6.83 -1.13
N GLU A 90 15.92 -7.08 -1.84
CA GLU A 90 16.29 -6.32 -3.04
C GLU A 90 15.22 -6.47 -4.14
N ALA A 91 14.73 -7.69 -4.39
CA ALA A 91 13.65 -7.91 -5.35
C ALA A 91 12.35 -7.21 -4.94
N PHE A 92 12.01 -7.26 -3.65
CA PHE A 92 10.84 -6.63 -3.06
C PHE A 92 10.88 -5.09 -3.20
N LEU A 93 11.97 -4.47 -2.76
CA LEU A 93 12.14 -3.02 -2.73
C LEU A 93 12.30 -2.44 -4.14
N SER A 94 13.05 -3.11 -5.03
CA SER A 94 13.29 -2.61 -6.39
C SER A 94 12.17 -2.91 -7.38
N ARG A 95 11.19 -3.76 -7.00
CA ARG A 95 10.14 -4.29 -7.88
C ARG A 95 10.71 -4.97 -9.13
N ARG A 96 11.91 -5.54 -9.03
CA ARG A 96 12.60 -6.21 -10.13
C ARG A 96 13.00 -7.61 -9.73
N THR A 97 13.08 -8.48 -10.73
CA THR A 97 13.62 -9.81 -10.53
C THR A 97 15.11 -9.74 -10.20
N VAL A 98 15.51 -10.40 -9.12
CA VAL A 98 16.92 -10.54 -8.72
C VAL A 98 17.38 -11.97 -9.01
N GLU A 99 18.51 -12.09 -9.71
CA GLU A 99 19.12 -13.38 -10.04
C GLU A 99 20.38 -13.58 -9.20
N VAL A 100 20.40 -14.64 -8.39
CA VAL A 100 21.58 -15.01 -7.59
C VAL A 100 22.18 -16.29 -8.15
N PRO A 101 23.33 -16.20 -8.86
CA PRO A 101 24.05 -17.38 -9.32
C PRO A 101 24.48 -18.28 -8.16
N LYS A 102 24.37 -19.58 -8.36
CA LYS A 102 24.84 -20.65 -7.48
C LYS A 102 25.65 -21.66 -8.30
N ASP A 103 26.34 -22.57 -7.63
CA ASP A 103 27.10 -23.63 -8.31
C ASP A 103 26.16 -24.47 -9.20
N GLY A 104 26.25 -24.25 -10.52
CA GLY A 104 25.45 -24.94 -11.54
C GLY A 104 23.96 -24.58 -11.57
N SER A 105 23.51 -23.50 -10.93
CA SER A 105 22.11 -23.07 -10.93
C SER A 105 21.95 -21.56 -10.67
N VAL A 106 20.74 -21.04 -10.81
CA VAL A 106 20.38 -19.64 -10.53
C VAL A 106 19.17 -19.62 -9.61
N ARG A 107 19.24 -18.88 -8.51
CA ARG A 107 18.10 -18.59 -7.64
C ARG A 107 17.48 -17.26 -8.08
N MET A 108 16.28 -17.33 -8.61
CA MET A 108 15.47 -16.19 -9.03
C MET A 108 14.60 -15.72 -7.86
N TYR A 109 14.55 -14.43 -7.60
CA TYR A 109 13.62 -13.79 -6.67
C TYR A 109 12.71 -12.86 -7.48
N LEU A 110 11.41 -13.15 -7.46
CA LEU A 110 10.37 -12.53 -8.27
C LEU A 110 9.46 -11.72 -7.34
N PRO A 111 9.34 -10.39 -7.49
CA PRO A 111 8.41 -9.62 -6.69
C PRO A 111 6.97 -10.08 -6.96
N LEU A 112 6.17 -10.15 -5.89
CA LEU A 112 4.73 -10.38 -5.95
C LEU A 112 4.05 -9.03 -5.79
N LEU A 113 3.42 -8.56 -6.87
CA LEU A 113 2.84 -7.22 -6.97
C LEU A 113 1.33 -7.32 -7.13
N ASP A 114 0.58 -6.59 -6.31
CA ASP A 114 -0.85 -6.33 -6.47
C ASP A 114 -1.04 -4.90 -6.94
N GLY A 115 -1.23 -4.71 -8.25
CA GLY A 115 -1.05 -3.41 -8.88
C GLY A 115 0.38 -2.87 -8.63
N SER A 116 0.49 -1.87 -7.77
CA SER A 116 1.77 -1.32 -7.32
C SER A 116 2.17 -1.69 -5.89
N ASP A 117 1.28 -2.33 -5.13
CA ASP A 117 1.56 -2.78 -3.78
C ASP A 117 2.44 -4.03 -3.81
N GLN A 118 3.41 -4.11 -2.91
CA GLN A 118 4.35 -5.22 -2.83
C GLN A 118 3.92 -6.12 -1.69
N ILE A 119 3.30 -7.26 -2.02
CA ILE A 119 2.80 -8.19 -1.01
C ILE A 119 3.87 -9.19 -0.56
N GLY A 120 4.91 -9.40 -1.39
CA GLY A 120 5.94 -10.39 -1.09
C GLY A 120 6.89 -10.69 -2.25
N VAL A 121 7.57 -11.84 -2.16
CA VAL A 121 8.53 -12.34 -3.14
C VAL A 121 8.36 -13.85 -3.30
N MET A 122 8.31 -14.32 -4.54
CA MET A 122 8.43 -15.73 -4.87
C MET A 122 9.85 -16.04 -5.32
N ALA A 123 10.44 -17.09 -4.79
CA ALA A 123 11.80 -17.50 -5.13
C ALA A 123 11.82 -18.91 -5.74
N VAL A 124 12.55 -19.08 -6.85
CA VAL A 124 12.64 -20.33 -7.62
C VAL A 124 14.09 -20.59 -8.01
N THR A 125 14.55 -21.84 -7.93
CA THR A 125 15.87 -22.25 -8.44
C THR A 125 15.72 -22.92 -9.80
N LEU A 126 16.48 -22.50 -10.80
CA LEU A 126 16.59 -23.17 -12.09
C LEU A 126 18.05 -23.52 -12.38
N ASP A 127 18.33 -24.54 -13.18
CA ASP A 127 19.71 -24.88 -13.53
C ASP A 127 20.31 -23.86 -14.54
N ARG A 128 19.46 -23.28 -15.40
CA ARG A 128 19.79 -22.21 -16.35
C ARG A 128 18.56 -21.32 -16.51
N VAL A 129 18.77 -20.07 -16.93
CA VAL A 129 17.71 -19.07 -17.13
C VAL A 129 17.93 -18.36 -18.46
N ASP A 130 16.96 -18.44 -19.35
CA ASP A 130 16.91 -17.65 -20.59
C ASP A 130 15.86 -16.52 -20.53
N ASP A 131 15.68 -15.81 -21.64
CA ASP A 131 14.77 -14.67 -21.70
C ASP A 131 13.28 -15.07 -21.70
N ASP A 132 12.96 -16.29 -22.15
CA ASP A 132 11.61 -16.83 -22.08
C ASP A 132 11.27 -17.20 -20.65
N ASP A 133 12.19 -17.84 -19.92
CA ASP A 133 12.05 -18.12 -18.49
C ASP A 133 11.80 -16.83 -17.71
N ARG A 134 12.59 -15.77 -17.96
CA ARG A 134 12.41 -14.44 -17.32
C ARG A 134 11.05 -13.84 -17.61
N ARG A 135 10.55 -13.94 -18.85
CA ARG A 135 9.21 -13.44 -19.21
C ARG A 135 8.11 -14.24 -18.53
N LEU A 136 8.21 -15.57 -18.56
CA LEU A 136 7.23 -16.48 -18.00
C LEU A 136 7.14 -16.34 -16.48
N LEU A 137 8.28 -16.35 -15.78
CA LEU A 137 8.34 -16.24 -14.32
C LEU A 137 7.85 -14.87 -13.81
N ARG A 138 8.04 -13.78 -14.57
CA ARG A 138 7.45 -12.48 -14.22
C ARG A 138 5.93 -12.50 -14.29
N ARG A 139 5.35 -13.09 -15.34
CA ARG A 139 3.89 -13.25 -15.46
C ARG A 139 3.34 -14.17 -14.36
N LEU A 140 4.07 -15.24 -14.06
CA LEU A 140 3.73 -16.14 -12.97
C LEU A 140 3.74 -15.42 -11.62
N GLY A 141 4.74 -14.58 -11.34
CA GLY A 141 4.80 -13.76 -10.12
C GLY A 141 3.57 -12.86 -9.96
N GLY A 142 3.16 -12.17 -11.03
CA GLY A 142 1.91 -11.39 -11.02
C GLY A 142 0.67 -12.24 -10.73
N LEU A 143 0.50 -13.35 -11.46
CA LEU A 143 -0.64 -14.25 -11.25
C LEU A 143 -0.69 -14.85 -9.83
N VAL A 144 0.46 -15.20 -9.27
CA VAL A 144 0.55 -15.69 -7.88
C VAL A 144 0.17 -14.60 -6.89
N ALA A 145 0.58 -13.35 -7.14
CA ALA A 145 0.18 -12.22 -6.32
C ALA A 145 -1.34 -12.02 -6.35
N ASP A 146 -1.95 -11.98 -7.54
CA ASP A 146 -3.39 -11.85 -7.73
C ASP A 146 -4.16 -12.99 -7.03
N MET A 147 -3.66 -14.22 -7.12
CA MET A 147 -4.25 -15.37 -6.44
C MET A 147 -4.19 -15.23 -4.92
N ILE A 148 -3.07 -14.78 -4.35
CA ILE A 148 -2.91 -14.58 -2.91
C ILE A 148 -3.88 -13.50 -2.43
N VAL A 149 -3.90 -12.33 -3.10
CA VAL A 149 -4.78 -11.20 -2.75
C VAL A 149 -6.24 -11.60 -2.83
N THR A 150 -6.65 -12.23 -3.95
CA THR A 150 -8.04 -12.65 -4.14
C THR A 150 -8.46 -13.70 -3.12
N LYS A 151 -7.53 -14.53 -2.64
CA LYS A 151 -7.81 -15.61 -1.69
C LYS A 151 -7.66 -15.22 -0.22
N ASP A 152 -7.03 -14.08 0.07
CA ASP A 152 -6.81 -13.55 1.43
C ASP A 152 -8.12 -13.41 2.21
N ALA A 153 -9.19 -12.95 1.56
CA ALA A 153 -10.52 -12.81 2.16
C ALA A 153 -11.19 -14.16 2.55
N TYR A 154 -10.65 -15.30 2.13
CA TYR A 154 -11.21 -16.64 2.37
C TYR A 154 -10.35 -17.50 3.30
N THR A 155 -9.20 -17.00 3.79
CA THR A 155 -8.32 -17.75 4.69
C THR A 155 -7.55 -16.86 5.63
N ASP A 156 -7.39 -17.31 6.87
CA ASP A 156 -6.50 -16.63 7.83
C ASP A 156 -5.02 -17.00 7.62
N GLN A 157 -4.71 -17.95 6.73
CA GLN A 157 -3.35 -18.48 6.59
C GLN A 157 -2.32 -17.41 6.19
N PHE A 158 -2.69 -16.50 5.30
CA PHE A 158 -1.79 -15.44 4.83
C PHE A 158 -1.60 -14.39 5.92
N PHE A 159 -2.69 -13.98 6.55
CA PHE A 159 -2.67 -13.10 7.71
C PHE A 159 -1.79 -13.67 8.85
N GLN A 160 -1.98 -14.94 9.20
CA GLN A 160 -1.20 -15.62 10.24
C GLN A 160 0.28 -15.76 9.86
N ALA A 161 0.58 -16.07 8.60
CA ALA A 161 1.96 -16.18 8.12
C ALA A 161 2.71 -14.85 8.21
N ARG A 162 2.03 -13.72 8.00
CA ARG A 162 2.63 -12.37 8.05
C ARG A 162 2.85 -11.86 9.48
N ARG A 163 2.28 -12.49 10.50
CA ARG A 163 2.41 -12.04 11.90
C ARG A 163 3.74 -12.50 12.51
N SER A 164 4.59 -11.54 12.87
CA SER A 164 5.77 -11.77 13.70
C SER A 164 5.47 -11.71 15.21
N ALA A 165 4.32 -11.12 15.60
CA ALA A 165 3.89 -10.95 16.99
C ALA A 165 2.37 -11.14 17.18
N PRO A 166 1.90 -11.27 18.44
CA PRO A 166 0.48 -11.12 18.79
C PRO A 166 -0.05 -9.75 18.34
N MET A 167 -1.24 -9.71 17.74
CA MET A 167 -1.93 -8.49 17.33
C MET A 167 -3.09 -8.22 18.31
N SER A 168 -3.25 -6.97 18.72
CA SER A 168 -4.37 -6.54 19.55
C SER A 168 -5.67 -6.54 18.75
N VAL A 169 -6.82 -6.63 19.44
CA VAL A 169 -8.14 -6.55 18.76
C VAL A 169 -8.32 -5.19 18.07
N ALA A 170 -7.79 -4.12 18.65
CA ALA A 170 -7.83 -2.79 18.07
C ALA A 170 -7.05 -2.75 16.75
N ALA A 171 -5.85 -3.35 16.73
CA ALA A 171 -5.04 -3.44 15.52
C ALA A 171 -5.70 -4.35 14.46
N GLU A 172 -6.33 -5.47 14.84
CA GLU A 172 -7.08 -6.30 13.89
C GLU A 172 -8.23 -5.52 13.23
N ILE A 173 -8.93 -4.66 13.99
CA ILE A 173 -9.95 -3.76 13.46
C ILE A 173 -9.32 -2.75 12.49
N GLN A 174 -8.24 -2.07 12.89
CA GLN A 174 -7.60 -1.05 12.03
C GLN A 174 -7.09 -1.64 10.72
N TRP A 175 -6.36 -2.76 10.76
CA TRP A 175 -5.87 -3.42 9.55
C TRP A 175 -6.99 -3.85 8.60
N SER A 176 -8.16 -4.18 9.14
CA SER A 176 -9.35 -4.51 8.34
C SER A 176 -10.02 -3.29 7.70
N LEU A 177 -9.76 -2.09 8.22
CA LEU A 177 -10.32 -0.84 7.70
C LEU A 177 -9.50 -0.24 6.58
N LEU A 178 -8.18 -0.42 6.60
CA LEU A 178 -7.27 0.27 5.70
C LEU A 178 -7.51 -0.05 4.21
N PRO A 179 -7.31 0.92 3.31
CA PRO A 179 -7.13 0.63 1.89
C PRO A 179 -5.77 -0.06 1.67
N PRO A 180 -5.44 -0.52 0.44
CA PRO A 180 -4.09 -0.97 0.11
C PRO A 180 -3.05 0.05 0.55
N LEU A 181 -1.94 -0.38 1.13
CA LEU A 181 -0.96 0.55 1.73
C LEU A 181 -0.25 1.43 0.71
N SER A 182 -0.35 1.11 -0.58
CA SER A 182 0.16 1.98 -1.63
C SER A 182 -0.58 1.80 -2.95
N MET A 183 -0.67 2.87 -3.72
CA MET A 183 -1.17 2.87 -5.08
C MET A 183 -0.29 3.77 -5.94
N THR A 184 0.11 3.30 -7.12
CA THR A 184 0.92 4.03 -8.09
C THR A 184 0.23 3.96 -9.44
N ILE A 185 -0.09 5.12 -9.98
CA ILE A 185 -0.48 5.31 -11.38
C ILE A 185 0.42 6.39 -12.00
N PRO A 186 0.35 6.64 -13.32
CA PRO A 186 1.20 7.66 -13.95
C PRO A 186 1.08 9.03 -13.29
N GLN A 187 -0.14 9.47 -12.93
CA GLN A 187 -0.41 10.82 -12.42
C GLN A 187 -0.24 10.98 -10.91
N VAL A 188 -0.34 9.89 -10.13
CA VAL A 188 -0.27 9.96 -8.67
C VAL A 188 0.32 8.70 -8.06
N GLU A 189 1.09 8.89 -6.99
CA GLU A 189 1.58 7.82 -6.12
C GLU A 189 1.16 8.13 -4.69
N VAL A 190 0.67 7.13 -3.96
CA VAL A 190 0.36 7.22 -2.53
C VAL A 190 0.98 6.05 -1.79
N ALA A 191 1.38 6.27 -0.53
CA ALA A 191 1.69 5.21 0.40
C ALA A 191 1.37 5.62 1.84
N GLY A 192 1.02 4.65 2.66
CA GLY A 192 0.83 4.84 4.10
C GLY A 192 1.47 3.73 4.93
N ILE A 193 1.72 4.02 6.19
CA ILE A 193 2.21 3.07 7.20
C ILE A 193 1.67 3.47 8.57
N LEU A 194 1.40 2.47 9.40
CA LEU A 194 0.93 2.63 10.78
C LEU A 194 1.94 1.95 11.70
N GLU A 195 2.32 2.64 12.77
CA GLU A 195 3.11 2.10 13.87
C GLU A 195 2.41 2.44 15.19
N PRO A 196 2.41 1.55 16.20
CA PRO A 196 2.93 0.19 16.18
C PRO A 196 2.00 -0.75 15.40
N ALA A 197 2.55 -1.50 14.44
CA ALA A 197 1.74 -2.33 13.54
C ALA A 197 0.84 -3.38 14.24
N TYR A 198 1.22 -3.85 15.44
CA TYR A 198 0.48 -4.90 16.15
C TYR A 198 -0.43 -4.39 17.27
N ASP A 199 -0.30 -3.13 17.66
CA ASP A 199 -1.02 -2.55 18.80
C ASP A 199 -1.80 -1.27 18.45
N VAL A 200 -1.69 -0.79 17.20
CA VAL A 200 -2.39 0.41 16.71
C VAL A 200 -3.89 0.39 17.02
N ALA A 201 -4.45 1.53 17.41
CA ALA A 201 -5.81 1.63 17.90
C ALA A 201 -6.64 2.74 17.26
N GLY A 202 -6.31 4.01 17.48
CA GLY A 202 -7.09 5.19 17.08
C GLY A 202 -6.77 5.70 15.68
N ASP A 203 -5.55 5.47 15.21
CA ASP A 203 -5.11 5.95 13.91
C ASP A 203 -5.67 5.16 12.73
N SER A 204 -6.06 5.87 11.68
CA SER A 204 -6.40 5.26 10.40
C SER A 204 -6.20 6.24 9.24
N PHE A 205 -6.09 5.70 8.02
CA PHE A 205 -6.18 6.51 6.81
C PHE A 205 -7.04 5.81 5.76
N ASP A 206 -7.60 6.59 4.84
CA ASP A 206 -8.36 6.07 3.71
C ASP A 206 -8.06 6.89 2.46
N TYR A 207 -8.06 6.23 1.31
CA TYR A 207 -8.07 6.93 0.03
C TYR A 207 -8.86 6.15 -1.00
N ALA A 208 -9.33 6.86 -2.02
CA ALA A 208 -9.86 6.25 -3.23
C ALA A 208 -9.70 7.18 -4.42
N LEU A 209 -9.27 6.62 -5.54
CA LEU A 209 -9.28 7.29 -6.83
C LEU A 209 -10.56 6.93 -7.58
N ASN A 210 -11.42 7.92 -7.84
CA ASN A 210 -12.66 7.75 -8.59
C ASN A 210 -12.66 8.67 -9.81
N GLY A 211 -12.43 8.12 -11.00
CA GLY A 211 -12.13 8.92 -12.18
C GLY A 211 -10.87 9.75 -11.96
N ASP A 212 -10.97 11.06 -12.15
CA ASP A 212 -9.85 12.01 -11.99
C ASP A 212 -9.75 12.61 -10.58
N VAL A 213 -10.47 12.05 -9.61
CA VAL A 213 -10.55 12.60 -8.25
C VAL A 213 -9.98 11.63 -7.24
N LEU A 214 -8.85 12.01 -6.64
CA LEU A 214 -8.26 11.32 -5.50
C LEU A 214 -8.81 11.90 -4.20
N HIS A 215 -9.58 11.09 -3.48
CA HIS A 215 -10.03 11.39 -2.12
C HIS A 215 -9.04 10.82 -1.12
N MET A 216 -8.69 11.58 -0.09
CA MET A 216 -7.78 11.15 0.99
C MET A 216 -8.34 11.59 2.34
N ALA A 217 -8.14 10.77 3.36
CA ALA A 217 -8.40 11.10 4.75
C ALA A 217 -7.35 10.46 5.66
N MET A 218 -6.93 11.20 6.67
CA MET A 218 -6.20 10.68 7.83
C MET A 218 -7.02 11.04 9.06
N ILE A 219 -7.19 10.08 9.96
CA ILE A 219 -7.96 10.24 11.17
C ILE A 219 -7.17 9.71 12.35
N ASP A 220 -7.40 10.32 13.50
CA ASP A 220 -6.92 9.86 14.78
C ASP A 220 -8.07 10.01 15.78
N ALA A 221 -8.50 8.87 16.32
CA ALA A 221 -9.61 8.79 17.25
C ALA A 221 -9.14 8.89 18.69
N MET A 222 -9.78 9.78 19.45
CA MET A 222 -9.51 9.97 20.87
C MET A 222 -9.51 8.66 21.66
N GLY A 223 -8.55 8.54 22.57
CA GLY A 223 -8.48 7.46 23.54
C GLY A 223 -7.48 6.40 23.10
N HIS A 224 -7.68 5.16 23.53
CA HIS A 224 -6.78 4.06 23.19
C HIS A 224 -7.53 2.73 23.12
N GLY A 225 -6.93 1.75 22.47
CA GLY A 225 -7.47 0.38 22.40
C GLY A 225 -8.81 0.31 21.65
N LEU A 226 -9.73 -0.49 22.18
CA LEU A 226 -10.95 -0.87 21.45
C LEU A 226 -11.93 0.29 21.22
N ASP A 227 -12.02 1.23 22.16
CA ASP A 227 -12.93 2.37 22.05
C ASP A 227 -12.49 3.31 20.92
N ALA A 228 -11.19 3.62 20.87
CA ALA A 228 -10.59 4.41 19.78
C ALA A 228 -10.75 3.70 18.43
N ALA A 229 -10.48 2.39 18.35
CA ALA A 229 -10.66 1.63 17.11
C ALA A 229 -12.11 1.61 16.61
N THR A 230 -13.07 1.53 17.52
CA THR A 230 -14.50 1.57 17.18
C THR A 230 -14.90 2.96 16.68
N MET A 231 -14.38 4.02 17.29
CA MET A 231 -14.63 5.40 16.86
C MET A 231 -14.03 5.68 15.48
N ALA A 232 -12.78 5.26 15.25
CA ALA A 232 -12.14 5.32 13.95
C ALA A 232 -12.93 4.54 12.88
N THR A 233 -13.47 3.36 13.22
CA THR A 233 -14.35 2.58 12.33
C THR A 233 -15.56 3.39 11.88
N VAL A 234 -16.23 4.09 12.81
CA VAL A 234 -17.41 4.91 12.51
C VAL A 234 -17.02 6.12 11.66
N ALA A 235 -15.90 6.79 11.97
CA ALA A 235 -15.39 7.92 11.19
C ALA A 235 -15.05 7.52 9.75
N ILE A 236 -14.30 6.43 9.54
CA ILE A 236 -13.98 5.90 8.20
C ILE A 236 -15.25 5.49 7.46
N GLY A 237 -16.19 4.83 8.15
CA GLY A 237 -17.49 4.46 7.57
C GLY A 237 -18.27 5.68 7.09
N ALA A 238 -18.36 6.72 7.92
CA ALA A 238 -19.02 7.98 7.61
C ALA A 238 -18.34 8.73 6.45
N TYR A 239 -17.01 8.81 6.46
CA TYR A 239 -16.22 9.36 5.35
C TYR A 239 -16.45 8.62 4.03
N ARG A 240 -16.40 7.29 4.05
CA ARG A 240 -16.64 6.47 2.85
C ARG A 240 -18.07 6.59 2.35
N HIS A 241 -19.05 6.74 3.25
CA HIS A 241 -20.45 6.96 2.90
C HIS A 241 -20.63 8.26 2.12
N THR A 242 -20.13 9.38 2.66
CA THR A 242 -20.24 10.70 2.03
C THR A 242 -19.46 10.80 0.73
N ARG A 243 -18.25 10.25 0.68
CA ARG A 243 -17.49 10.12 -0.58
C ARG A 243 -18.30 9.44 -1.69
N ARG A 244 -18.97 8.32 -1.38
CA ARG A 244 -19.80 7.56 -2.34
C ARG A 244 -21.12 8.27 -2.67
N ALA A 245 -21.55 9.22 -1.84
CA ALA A 245 -22.67 10.09 -2.11
C ALA A 245 -22.29 11.34 -2.92
N HIS A 246 -21.02 11.49 -3.31
CA HIS A 246 -20.48 12.60 -4.09
C HIS A 246 -20.72 13.98 -3.45
N THR A 247 -20.61 14.05 -2.13
CA THR A 247 -20.73 15.31 -1.36
C THR A 247 -19.41 16.09 -1.36
N ASP A 248 -19.48 17.39 -1.07
CA ASP A 248 -18.29 18.22 -0.87
C ASP A 248 -17.65 18.01 0.52
N LEU A 249 -16.48 18.61 0.75
CA LEU A 249 -15.73 18.43 2.00
C LEU A 249 -16.43 18.99 3.25
N SER A 250 -17.22 20.07 3.12
CA SER A 250 -17.94 20.62 4.27
C SER A 250 -19.08 19.70 4.69
N GLN A 251 -19.77 19.10 3.72
CA GLN A 251 -20.78 18.06 3.96
C GLN A 251 -20.18 16.77 4.51
N VAL A 252 -18.98 16.37 4.05
CA VAL A 252 -18.24 15.22 4.60
C VAL A 252 -18.00 15.43 6.09
N TYR A 253 -17.44 16.58 6.47
CA TYR A 253 -17.23 16.93 7.88
C TYR A 253 -18.53 16.92 8.68
N ALA A 254 -19.56 17.63 8.22
CA ALA A 254 -20.83 17.75 8.95
C ALA A 254 -21.57 16.40 9.12
N PHE A 255 -21.35 15.45 8.21
CA PHE A 255 -21.88 14.11 8.37
C PHE A 255 -21.06 13.27 9.35
N MET A 256 -19.73 13.30 9.24
CA MET A 256 -18.85 12.62 10.18
C MET A 256 -19.07 13.12 11.61
N ASP A 257 -19.20 14.44 11.80
CA ASP A 257 -19.38 15.08 13.09
C ASP A 257 -20.67 14.58 13.77
N ARG A 258 -21.79 14.58 13.03
CA ARG A 258 -23.06 14.02 13.52
C ARG A 258 -22.96 12.53 13.82
N ALA A 259 -22.31 11.75 12.94
CA ALA A 259 -22.19 10.31 13.14
C ALA A 259 -21.41 9.96 14.42
N ILE A 260 -20.32 10.68 14.70
CA ILE A 260 -19.55 10.51 15.94
C ILE A 260 -20.36 10.98 17.15
N ASN A 261 -20.98 12.15 17.08
CA ASN A 261 -21.77 12.71 18.18
C ASN A 261 -22.96 11.80 18.55
N GLU A 262 -23.71 11.30 17.56
CA GLU A 262 -24.87 10.42 17.77
C GLU A 262 -24.46 9.06 18.37
N GLN A 263 -23.30 8.52 17.96
CA GLN A 263 -22.87 7.19 18.38
C GLN A 263 -22.16 7.19 19.75
N PHE A 264 -21.34 8.20 20.05
CA PHE A 264 -20.47 8.22 21.24
C PHE A 264 -20.81 9.34 22.23
N GLY A 265 -21.60 10.33 21.83
CA GLY A 265 -21.94 11.49 22.67
C GLY A 265 -20.93 12.65 22.54
N PRO A 266 -21.18 13.76 23.25
CA PRO A 266 -20.54 15.05 23.00
C PRO A 266 -19.09 15.17 23.50
N ASP A 267 -18.61 14.23 24.32
CA ASP A 267 -17.25 14.25 24.89
C ASP A 267 -16.24 13.43 24.06
N HIS A 268 -16.69 12.83 22.96
CA HIS A 268 -15.86 12.00 22.08
C HIS A 268 -15.62 12.70 20.75
N PHE A 269 -14.39 12.65 20.27
CA PHE A 269 -14.02 13.26 19.01
C PHE A 269 -12.96 12.47 18.24
N VAL A 270 -12.91 12.76 16.94
CA VAL A 270 -11.88 12.29 16.03
C VAL A 270 -11.21 13.50 15.40
N THR A 271 -9.88 13.58 15.47
CA THR A 271 -9.13 14.54 14.67
C THR A 271 -9.07 14.02 13.24
N ALA A 272 -9.23 14.90 12.23
CA ALA A 272 -9.26 14.43 10.84
C ALA A 272 -8.68 15.45 9.87
N GLN A 273 -7.83 14.97 8.97
CA GLN A 273 -7.40 15.68 7.78
C GLN A 273 -8.10 15.08 6.56
N MET A 274 -9.00 15.83 5.91
CA MET A 274 -9.73 15.38 4.72
C MET A 274 -9.30 16.19 3.50
N MET A 275 -9.05 15.51 2.38
CA MET A 275 -8.56 16.15 1.16
C MET A 275 -9.20 15.56 -0.09
N ILE A 276 -9.34 16.40 -1.12
CA ILE A 276 -9.75 16.01 -2.47
C ILE A 276 -8.76 16.64 -3.45
N LEU A 277 -8.16 15.82 -4.31
CA LEU A 277 -7.26 16.25 -5.38
C LEU A 277 -7.87 15.89 -6.73
N ASP A 278 -8.08 16.89 -7.58
CA ASP A 278 -8.24 16.68 -9.01
C ASP A 278 -6.88 16.40 -9.63
N ILE A 279 -6.65 15.16 -10.07
CA ILE A 279 -5.34 14.71 -10.58
C ILE A 279 -5.03 15.25 -11.98
N THR A 280 -6.01 15.81 -12.69
CA THR A 280 -5.80 16.41 -14.02
C THR A 280 -5.31 17.85 -13.90
N THR A 281 -5.87 18.61 -12.95
CA THR A 281 -5.56 20.04 -12.76
C THR A 281 -4.56 20.31 -11.65
N GLY A 282 -4.37 19.36 -10.73
CA GLY A 282 -3.59 19.56 -9.51
C GLY A 282 -4.32 20.40 -8.46
N ARG A 283 -5.63 20.65 -8.62
CA ARG A 283 -6.44 21.40 -7.67
C ARG A 283 -6.70 20.55 -6.43
N LEU A 284 -6.04 20.91 -5.33
CA LEU A 284 -6.22 20.33 -4.01
C LEU A 284 -7.21 21.17 -3.19
N GLN A 285 -8.17 20.51 -2.57
CA GLN A 285 -9.03 21.07 -1.53
C GLN A 285 -8.86 20.28 -0.23
N TRP A 286 -8.95 20.95 0.91
CA TRP A 286 -8.85 20.28 2.21
C TRP A 286 -9.63 20.96 3.32
N VAL A 287 -9.95 20.16 4.34
CA VAL A 287 -10.47 20.59 5.65
C VAL A 287 -9.64 19.87 6.70
N ASN A 288 -9.07 20.63 7.64
CA ASN A 288 -8.38 20.09 8.81
C ASN A 288 -9.25 20.29 10.06
N ALA A 289 -9.78 19.20 10.59
CA ALA A 289 -10.60 19.14 11.79
C ALA A 289 -9.74 18.77 13.01
N GLY A 290 -8.88 19.71 13.44
CA GLY A 290 -8.05 19.58 14.64
C GLY A 290 -6.91 18.57 14.54
N HIS A 291 -6.40 18.30 13.34
CA HIS A 291 -5.31 17.36 13.05
C HIS A 291 -4.00 18.12 12.74
N PRO A 292 -2.81 17.51 12.84
CA PRO A 292 -1.58 18.15 12.37
C PRO A 292 -1.65 18.59 10.90
N ALA A 293 -1.14 19.79 10.60
CA ALA A 293 -1.16 20.35 9.25
C ALA A 293 -0.21 19.56 8.32
N PRO A 294 -0.67 19.08 7.14
CA PRO A 294 0.18 18.35 6.22
C PRO A 294 1.36 19.19 5.72
N PHE A 295 2.53 18.57 5.56
CA PHE A 295 3.65 19.24 4.92
C PHE A 295 3.54 19.21 3.42
N LEU A 296 3.70 20.37 2.80
CA LEU A 296 3.96 20.47 1.37
C LEU A 296 5.46 20.29 1.13
N ILE A 297 5.79 19.26 0.37
CA ILE A 297 7.14 18.96 -0.07
C ILE A 297 7.26 19.32 -1.54
N ARG A 298 8.31 20.08 -1.86
CA ARG A 298 8.68 20.47 -3.22
C ARG A 298 10.19 20.40 -3.38
N ASP A 299 10.65 19.92 -4.53
CA ASP A 299 12.09 19.79 -4.82
C ASP A 299 12.84 19.03 -3.72
N ARG A 300 12.21 17.99 -3.16
CA ARG A 300 12.74 17.12 -2.08
C ARG A 300 13.00 17.84 -0.76
N ALA A 301 12.30 18.94 -0.49
CA ALA A 301 12.32 19.61 0.79
C ALA A 301 10.90 19.99 1.23
N VAL A 302 10.62 19.96 2.53
CA VAL A 302 9.44 20.60 3.11
C VAL A 302 9.56 22.11 2.91
N VAL A 303 8.57 22.70 2.25
CA VAL A 303 8.54 24.13 1.90
C VAL A 303 7.42 24.90 2.59
N ASP A 304 6.38 24.20 3.07
CA ASP A 304 5.20 24.83 3.64
C ASP A 304 4.40 23.84 4.51
N ARG A 305 3.50 24.40 5.33
CA ARG A 305 2.43 23.65 6.02
C ARG A 305 1.11 24.00 5.36
N LEU A 306 0.25 23.03 5.12
CA LEU A 306 -1.09 23.27 4.58
C LEU A 306 -2.07 23.73 5.67
N GLU A 307 -1.79 24.91 6.22
CA GLU A 307 -2.63 25.57 7.21
C GLU A 307 -4.05 25.82 6.67
N SER A 308 -5.05 25.76 7.55
CA SER A 308 -6.44 26.04 7.21
C SER A 308 -7.16 26.78 8.35
N PRO A 309 -8.30 27.44 8.07
CA PRO A 309 -9.12 28.02 9.12
C PRO A 309 -9.49 27.00 10.19
N THR A 310 -9.53 27.43 11.44
CA THR A 310 -9.83 26.56 12.58
C THR A 310 -11.18 25.85 12.38
N THR A 311 -11.15 24.53 12.41
CA THR A 311 -12.32 23.65 12.44
C THR A 311 -12.20 22.76 13.67
N LEU A 312 -13.29 22.58 14.41
CA LEU A 312 -13.28 21.71 15.59
C LEU A 312 -13.10 20.25 15.16
N PRO A 313 -12.45 19.41 16.00
CA PRO A 313 -12.47 17.96 15.82
C PRO A 313 -13.89 17.43 15.58
N VAL A 314 -13.96 16.37 14.78
CA VAL A 314 -15.21 15.71 14.39
C VAL A 314 -15.87 15.11 15.63
N GLY A 315 -17.11 15.50 15.94
CA GLY A 315 -17.89 15.02 17.08
C GLY A 315 -18.34 16.13 18.03
N PHE A 316 -17.69 17.31 17.97
CA PHE A 316 -17.97 18.44 18.85
C PHE A 316 -19.11 19.36 18.39
N GLY A 317 -19.71 19.15 17.20
CA GLY A 317 -20.87 19.93 16.76
C GLY A 317 -20.51 21.35 16.34
N GLY A 318 -19.42 21.50 15.58
CA GLY A 318 -18.91 22.78 15.10
C GLY A 318 -19.73 23.46 14.00
N GLU A 319 -19.35 24.70 13.66
CA GLU A 319 -19.85 25.37 12.45
C GLU A 319 -19.38 24.64 11.18
N GLU A 320 -20.03 24.93 10.06
CA GLU A 320 -19.62 24.41 8.76
C GLU A 320 -18.17 24.86 8.45
N PRO A 321 -17.26 23.93 8.09
CA PRO A 321 -15.86 24.25 7.93
C PRO A 321 -15.62 25.04 6.64
N SER A 322 -14.65 25.95 6.70
CA SER A 322 -14.15 26.61 5.50
C SER A 322 -13.21 25.68 4.74
N VAL A 323 -13.53 25.39 3.48
CA VAL A 323 -12.69 24.56 2.62
C VAL A 323 -11.51 25.38 2.09
N SER A 324 -10.29 24.96 2.41
CA SER A 324 -9.07 25.52 1.85
C SER A 324 -8.79 24.95 0.47
N GLU A 325 -8.07 25.70 -0.38
CA GLU A 325 -7.72 25.29 -1.74
C GLU A 325 -6.30 25.73 -2.13
N ARG A 326 -5.62 24.90 -2.92
CA ARG A 326 -4.32 25.20 -3.52
C ARG A 326 -4.14 24.41 -4.81
N THR A 327 -3.51 25.02 -5.81
CA THR A 327 -3.02 24.27 -6.98
C THR A 327 -1.61 23.76 -6.72
N LEU A 328 -1.45 22.44 -6.81
CA LEU A 328 -0.16 21.75 -6.73
C LEU A 328 0.64 21.96 -8.02
N ARG A 329 1.94 21.70 -7.94
CA ARG A 329 2.84 21.55 -9.10
C ARG A 329 3.15 20.08 -9.31
N PRO A 330 3.37 19.63 -10.56
CA PRO A 330 3.86 18.29 -10.81
C PRO A 330 5.15 18.03 -9.99
N GLY A 331 5.19 16.90 -9.30
CA GLY A 331 6.24 16.51 -8.35
C GLY A 331 6.02 16.98 -6.91
N ASP A 332 5.01 17.81 -6.63
CA ASP A 332 4.65 18.18 -5.26
C ASP A 332 4.16 16.95 -4.49
N ARG A 333 4.56 16.87 -3.22
CA ARG A 333 4.13 15.81 -2.30
C ARG A 333 3.45 16.39 -1.06
N LEU A 334 2.49 15.66 -0.52
CA LEU A 334 1.85 16.00 0.75
C LEU A 334 2.13 14.89 1.75
N LEU A 335 2.80 15.24 2.84
CA LEU A 335 3.04 14.34 3.98
C LEU A 335 2.02 14.65 5.07
N CYS A 336 1.10 13.73 5.29
CA CYS A 336 0.18 13.72 6.42
C CYS A 336 0.74 12.81 7.50
N PHE A 337 0.54 13.19 8.75
CA PHE A 337 1.00 12.42 9.90
C PHE A 337 0.12 12.71 11.11
N THR A 338 0.07 11.75 12.03
CA THR A 338 -0.62 11.89 13.32
C THR A 338 0.33 12.44 14.38
N ASP A 339 -0.23 12.92 15.49
CA ASP A 339 0.51 13.60 16.55
C ASP A 339 1.47 12.68 17.32
N GLY A 340 1.19 11.37 17.39
CA GLY A 340 2.16 10.37 17.87
C GLY A 340 3.49 10.39 17.11
N LEU A 341 3.54 10.99 15.90
CA LEU A 341 4.79 11.22 15.18
C LEU A 341 5.59 12.44 15.67
N ILE A 342 5.02 13.36 16.44
CA ILE A 342 5.72 14.57 16.91
C ILE A 342 5.71 14.71 18.45
N GLU A 343 4.72 14.16 19.13
CA GLU A 343 4.57 14.25 20.60
C GLU A 343 5.36 13.17 21.35
N GLU A 344 5.81 12.15 20.62
CA GLU A 344 6.59 11.06 21.20
C GLU A 344 7.97 11.52 21.69
N HIS A 345 8.34 11.07 22.90
CA HIS A 345 9.55 11.47 23.59
C HIS A 345 10.13 10.32 24.43
N HIS A 346 11.45 10.31 24.57
CA HIS A 346 12.11 9.51 25.59
C HIS A 346 11.67 9.98 26.97
N THR A 347 11.48 9.08 27.95
CA THR A 347 11.05 9.45 29.30
C THR A 347 11.99 10.50 29.91
N GLY A 348 11.50 11.74 30.05
CA GLY A 348 12.25 12.89 30.57
C GLY A 348 13.04 13.72 29.54
N GLY A 349 12.86 13.48 28.24
CA GLY A 349 13.42 14.28 27.15
C GLY A 349 12.44 15.32 26.59
N GLU A 350 12.93 16.20 25.69
CA GLU A 350 12.08 17.10 24.90
C GLU A 350 11.29 16.31 23.84
N GLN A 351 10.11 16.80 23.46
CA GLN A 351 9.32 16.23 22.34
C GLN A 351 10.17 16.18 21.08
N PHE A 352 10.02 15.13 20.27
CA PHE A 352 10.66 15.05 18.95
C PHE A 352 10.31 16.30 18.13
N GLY A 353 9.03 16.66 18.14
CA GLY A 353 8.54 17.90 17.58
C GLY A 353 8.61 17.95 16.06
N GLU A 354 8.01 19.00 15.53
CA GLU A 354 7.79 19.12 14.10
C GLU A 354 9.08 19.42 13.31
N GLU A 355 10.01 20.18 13.90
CA GLU A 355 11.27 20.55 13.26
C GLU A 355 12.14 19.32 12.96
N GLN A 356 12.22 18.36 13.87
CA GLN A 356 12.96 17.12 13.65
C GLN A 356 12.29 16.28 12.54
N LEU A 357 10.96 16.25 12.48
CA LEU A 357 10.24 15.55 11.41
C LEU A 357 10.57 16.15 10.04
N ILE A 358 10.66 17.47 9.95
CA ILE A 358 11.08 18.19 8.74
C ILE A 358 12.52 17.82 8.36
N GLU A 359 13.46 17.81 9.31
CA GLU A 359 14.86 17.45 9.06
C GLU A 359 15.00 16.03 8.52
N TRP A 360 14.33 15.06 9.16
CA TRP A 360 14.34 13.66 8.72
C TRP A 360 13.69 13.47 7.36
N THR A 361 12.54 14.11 7.14
CA THR A 361 11.86 14.11 5.84
C THR A 361 12.80 14.63 4.74
N ASN A 362 13.45 15.77 4.96
CA ASN A 362 14.38 16.37 4.01
C ASN A 362 15.61 15.48 3.75
N ARG A 363 16.12 14.80 4.78
CA ARG A 363 17.25 13.86 4.65
C ARG A 363 16.86 12.66 3.77
N ILE A 364 15.74 12.01 4.08
CA ILE A 364 15.30 10.79 3.40
C ILE A 364 14.93 11.07 1.94
N LEU A 365 14.28 12.21 1.65
CA LEU A 365 13.93 12.62 0.29
C LEU A 365 15.15 12.85 -0.62
N ARG A 366 16.35 13.08 -0.07
CA ARG A 366 17.59 13.18 -0.86
C ARG A 366 18.05 11.83 -1.40
N GLU A 367 17.80 10.76 -0.64
CA GLU A 367 18.27 9.40 -0.91
C GLU A 367 17.22 8.55 -1.63
N ARG A 368 15.94 8.81 -1.37
CA ARG A 368 14.82 8.02 -1.86
C ARG A 368 13.84 8.91 -2.63
N THR A 369 13.38 8.42 -3.77
CA THR A 369 12.37 9.11 -4.58
C THR A 369 11.01 8.43 -4.50
N GLU A 370 10.92 7.10 -4.52
CA GLU A 370 9.62 6.41 -4.51
C GLU A 370 8.87 6.67 -3.20
N VAL A 371 7.57 7.01 -3.28
CA VAL A 371 6.75 7.44 -2.13
C VAL A 371 6.73 6.36 -1.05
N ARG A 372 6.50 5.09 -1.42
CA ARG A 372 6.51 3.97 -0.47
C ARG A 372 7.86 3.81 0.23
N ALA A 373 8.97 3.97 -0.51
CA ALA A 373 10.30 3.87 0.07
C ALA A 373 10.59 5.01 1.05
N VAL A 374 10.08 6.22 0.78
CA VAL A 374 10.18 7.37 1.68
C VAL A 374 9.38 7.14 2.96
N VAL A 375 8.10 6.76 2.85
CA VAL A 375 7.21 6.51 4.02
C VAL A 375 7.80 5.43 4.92
N ARG A 376 8.23 4.32 4.31
CA ARG A 376 8.91 3.25 5.01
C ARG A 376 10.16 3.75 5.74
N ALA A 377 11.10 4.36 5.01
CA ALA A 377 12.35 4.82 5.60
C ALA A 377 12.12 5.84 6.72
N LEU A 378 11.11 6.70 6.59
CA LEU A 378 10.76 7.69 7.60
C LEU A 378 10.23 7.01 8.86
N SER A 379 9.27 6.10 8.75
CA SER A 379 8.77 5.32 9.88
C SER A 379 9.89 4.58 10.61
N HIS A 380 10.70 3.80 9.89
CA HIS A 380 11.78 3.00 10.50
C HIS A 380 12.88 3.86 11.12
N ALA A 381 13.26 4.97 10.49
CA ALA A 381 14.22 5.90 11.06
C ALA A 381 13.70 6.52 12.35
N LEU A 382 12.43 6.98 12.37
CA LEU A 382 11.83 7.59 13.55
C LEU A 382 11.68 6.58 14.68
N LYS A 383 11.21 5.36 14.40
CA LYS A 383 11.15 4.26 15.38
C LYS A 383 12.52 3.95 15.97
N HIS A 384 13.58 3.95 15.14
CA HIS A 384 14.94 3.71 15.61
C HIS A 384 15.46 4.82 16.53
N GLU A 385 15.30 6.09 16.16
CA GLU A 385 15.72 7.25 16.98
C GLU A 385 14.98 7.32 18.32
N ARG A 386 13.77 6.74 18.38
CA ARG A 386 12.95 6.62 19.60
C ARG A 386 13.27 5.39 20.46
N GLY A 387 14.32 4.63 20.11
CA GLY A 387 14.75 3.47 20.90
C GLY A 387 14.00 2.17 20.58
N GLY A 388 13.28 2.12 19.45
CA GLY A 388 12.67 0.91 18.89
C GLY A 388 11.24 0.62 19.34
N THR A 389 10.65 1.48 20.17
CA THR A 389 9.26 1.36 20.65
C THR A 389 8.50 2.65 20.41
N THR A 390 7.20 2.50 20.15
CA THR A 390 6.28 3.62 19.98
C THR A 390 5.17 3.53 21.04
N THR A 391 4.93 4.59 21.81
CA THR A 391 3.99 4.63 22.95
C THR A 391 2.59 5.11 22.58
N ASP A 392 2.43 5.72 21.42
CA ASP A 392 1.17 6.25 20.88
C ASP A 392 1.05 5.92 19.40
N ASP A 393 -0.14 5.98 18.83
CA ASP A 393 -0.29 5.64 17.42
C ASP A 393 0.40 6.68 16.52
N ALA A 394 1.22 6.19 15.59
CA ALA A 394 2.01 7.01 14.69
C ALA A 394 1.81 6.53 13.25
N THR A 395 1.03 7.32 12.50
CA THR A 395 0.70 7.02 11.10
C THR A 395 1.30 8.06 10.19
N ILE A 396 1.85 7.59 9.07
CA ILE A 396 2.37 8.44 7.99
C ILE A 396 1.61 8.11 6.72
N PHE A 397 1.15 9.14 6.01
CA PHE A 397 0.58 9.02 4.67
C PHE A 397 1.20 10.05 3.74
N LEU A 398 1.82 9.60 2.65
CA LEU A 398 2.46 10.46 1.67
C LEU A 398 1.80 10.26 0.31
N MET A 399 1.50 11.35 -0.37
CA MET A 399 1.10 11.37 -1.77
C MET A 399 2.09 12.18 -2.60
N GLU A 400 2.31 11.82 -3.86
CA GLU A 400 3.00 12.62 -4.88
C GLU A 400 2.09 12.80 -6.10
N TRP A 401 1.84 14.06 -6.49
CA TRP A 401 1.11 14.37 -7.71
C TRP A 401 2.11 14.61 -8.84
N ARG A 402 2.11 13.72 -9.84
CA ARG A 402 3.04 13.73 -10.96
C ARG A 402 2.48 14.47 -12.18
N GLY A 403 1.17 14.73 -12.20
CA GLY A 403 0.45 15.29 -13.34
C GLY A 403 0.47 14.37 -14.57
N GLY A 404 0.11 14.90 -15.73
CA GLY A 404 0.10 14.17 -17.00
C GLY A 404 -1.22 13.42 -17.27
N ASP A 405 -1.18 12.56 -18.29
CA ASP A 405 -2.32 11.79 -18.80
C ASP A 405 -1.96 10.29 -18.82
N ALA A 406 -2.93 9.43 -18.55
CA ALA A 406 -2.79 7.97 -18.55
C ALA A 406 -3.54 7.29 -19.70
N ASP A 407 -4.16 8.04 -20.63
CA ASP A 407 -4.91 7.47 -21.76
C ASP A 407 -4.07 6.47 -22.58
N HIS A 408 -2.74 6.63 -22.60
CA HIS A 408 -1.82 5.71 -23.27
C HIS A 408 -1.79 4.27 -22.70
N LEU A 409 -2.21 4.05 -21.43
CA LEU A 409 -2.26 2.71 -20.83
C LEU A 409 -3.52 1.94 -21.26
N ALA A 410 -4.56 2.64 -21.70
CA ALA A 410 -5.79 2.04 -22.24
C ALA A 410 -5.70 1.79 -23.76
N ALA A 411 -4.74 2.42 -24.44
CA ALA A 411 -4.44 2.17 -25.84
C ALA A 411 -3.64 0.86 -25.97
N LEU A 412 -4.25 -0.16 -26.57
CA LEU A 412 -3.52 -1.35 -27.02
C LEU A 412 -2.79 -0.99 -28.32
N ASP A 413 -1.45 -1.00 -28.29
CA ASP A 413 -0.61 -0.94 -29.50
C ASP A 413 -0.81 -2.17 -30.41
#